data_AF-A0A2T0RBU9-F1
#
_entry.id   AF-A0A2T0RBU9-F1
#
_cell.length_a   1.000
_cell.length_b   1.000
_cell.length_c   1.000
_cell.angle_alpha   90.00
_cell.angle_beta   90.00
_cell.angle_gamma   90.00
#
_symmetry.space_group_name_H-M   'P 1'
#
loop_
_entity.id
_entity.type
_entity.pdbx_description
1 polymer ?
#
loop_
_entity_poly.entity_id
_entity_poly.type
_entity_poly.pdbx_seq_one_letter_code
_entity_poly.pdbx_strand_id
1 'polypeptide(L)'
;MTAVRTRRSPFAAEVRPDGSRRFSHEAVVARRTLLAGLVVAGASGGVLLSRLSTTDRTVAAVDPAVHDPVAAVAAPAPASTSTPSAAPPVVPGPSTTEAGSPWVVVNKQHALDPLEYAPALAVVGGKEVAASIAGDLRALLDAARADGVSLSITSGYRSYARQKSVHDSSVRRNGLETAESLSARPGYSEHQTGLAIDFGGSSAPGCQLENCFGRTRESVWLRANAGRFGFLQRYPEGKTGITGYDPEPWHWRWVGTDLLARMAERRVTTLEEFFGISGGTAYA
;
A
#
# COMPACT_ATOMS: atom_id res chain seq x y z
N MET A 1 60.83 1.00 -4.04
CA MET A 1 59.56 1.74 -4.15
C MET A 1 58.51 0.78 -4.66
N THR A 2 57.65 0.27 -3.78
CA THR A 2 56.64 -0.74 -4.12
C THR A 2 55.26 -0.12 -3.93
N ALA A 3 54.51 0.04 -5.02
CA ALA A 3 53.18 0.65 -5.00
C ALA A 3 52.15 -0.30 -4.38
N VAL A 4 51.49 0.14 -3.30
CA VAL A 4 50.34 -0.55 -2.69
C VAL A 4 49.12 -0.32 -3.58
N ARG A 5 48.62 -1.39 -4.21
CA ARG A 5 47.40 -1.37 -5.01
C ARG A 5 46.21 -1.64 -4.08
N THR A 6 45.43 -0.61 -3.78
CA THR A 6 44.19 -0.72 -3.00
C THR A 6 43.13 -1.49 -3.79
N ARG A 7 42.67 -2.64 -3.27
CA ARG A 7 41.51 -3.36 -3.81
C ARG A 7 40.24 -2.57 -3.47
N ARG A 8 39.49 -2.15 -4.49
CA ARG A 8 38.15 -1.56 -4.32
C ARG A 8 37.14 -2.66 -3.92
N SER A 9 36.24 -2.31 -3.00
CA SER A 9 35.14 -3.17 -2.56
C SER A 9 34.21 -3.53 -3.74
N PRO A 10 33.83 -4.80 -3.92
CA PRO A 10 32.97 -5.24 -5.03
C PRO A 10 31.53 -4.70 -4.95
N PHE A 11 31.18 -3.98 -3.88
CA PHE A 11 29.84 -3.45 -3.61
C PHE A 11 29.70 -1.93 -3.79
N ALA A 12 30.77 -1.23 -4.20
CA ALA A 12 30.70 0.21 -4.41
C ALA A 12 29.98 0.55 -5.72
N ALA A 13 28.99 1.44 -5.67
CA ALA A 13 28.35 1.98 -6.88
C ALA A 13 29.37 2.73 -7.73
N GLU A 14 29.29 2.54 -9.04
CA GLU A 14 29.98 3.39 -9.99
C GLU A 14 29.12 4.65 -10.23
N VAL A 15 29.72 5.82 -10.03
CA VAL A 15 29.07 7.11 -10.24
C VAL A 15 29.34 7.54 -11.68
N ARG A 16 28.28 7.71 -12.47
CA ARG A 16 28.36 8.15 -13.86
C ARG A 16 28.57 9.66 -13.93
N PRO A 17 29.06 10.18 -15.07
CA PRO A 17 29.29 11.63 -15.25
C PRO A 17 28.03 12.49 -15.09
N ASP A 18 26.84 11.90 -15.29
CA ASP A 18 25.53 12.55 -15.09
C ASP A 18 25.05 12.52 -13.63
N GLY A 19 25.86 12.00 -12.70
CA GLY A 19 25.55 11.90 -11.28
C GLY A 19 24.72 10.68 -10.90
N SER A 20 24.26 9.88 -11.87
CA SER A 20 23.52 8.64 -11.59
C SER A 20 24.45 7.54 -11.08
N ARG A 21 23.96 6.70 -10.17
CA ARG A 21 24.73 5.59 -9.58
C ARG A 21 24.29 4.27 -10.17
N ARG A 22 25.23 3.50 -10.72
CA ARG A 22 24.99 2.15 -11.24
C ARG A 22 25.67 1.12 -10.33
N PHE A 23 24.92 0.11 -9.90
CA PHE A 23 25.45 -1.02 -9.12
C PHE A 23 25.68 -2.22 -10.05
N SER A 24 26.71 -3.02 -9.75
CA SER A 24 27.01 -4.26 -10.49
C SER A 24 25.92 -5.31 -10.25
N HIS A 25 25.73 -6.20 -11.23
CA HIS A 25 24.71 -7.26 -11.18
C HIS A 25 24.91 -8.19 -9.95
N GLU A 26 26.16 -8.40 -9.52
CA GLU A 26 26.48 -9.20 -8.32
C GLU A 26 26.01 -8.54 -7.01
N ALA A 27 26.05 -7.21 -6.91
CA ALA A 27 25.57 -6.48 -5.73
C ALA A 27 24.02 -6.54 -5.59
N VAL A 28 23.31 -6.74 -6.70
CA VAL A 28 21.84 -6.90 -6.73
C VAL A 28 21.42 -8.32 -6.33
N VAL A 29 22.21 -9.34 -6.69
CA VAL A 29 21.92 -10.75 -6.38
C VAL A 29 22.23 -11.10 -4.92
N ALA A 30 23.29 -10.54 -4.32
CA ALA A 30 23.63 -10.75 -2.90
C ALA A 30 22.57 -10.23 -1.91
N ARG A 31 21.67 -9.34 -2.35
CA ARG A 31 20.56 -8.81 -1.55
C ARG A 31 19.34 -9.74 -1.47
N ARG A 32 19.30 -10.82 -2.26
CA ARG A 32 18.17 -11.76 -2.34
C ARG A 32 18.35 -13.07 -1.56
N THR A 33 19.52 -13.35 -1.00
CA THR A 33 19.80 -14.63 -0.31
C THR A 33 19.90 -14.55 1.22
N LEU A 34 19.65 -13.38 1.84
CA LEU A 34 19.75 -13.19 3.29
C LEU A 34 18.40 -13.24 4.05
N LEU A 35 17.41 -13.96 3.52
CA LEU A 35 16.06 -14.10 4.09
C LEU A 35 15.55 -15.56 4.12
N ALA A 36 16.45 -16.54 4.22
CA ALA A 36 16.08 -17.91 4.53
C ALA A 36 17.06 -18.50 5.55
N GLY A 37 16.63 -18.56 6.82
CA GLY A 37 17.28 -19.38 7.84
C GLY A 37 17.35 -18.74 9.22
N LEU A 38 16.31 -18.93 10.03
CA LEU A 38 16.41 -19.64 11.32
C LEU A 38 15.02 -19.75 11.97
N VAL A 39 14.46 -20.96 12.00
CA VAL A 39 13.38 -21.33 12.91
C VAL A 39 13.78 -22.64 13.59
N VAL A 40 13.57 -22.66 14.92
CA VAL A 40 13.61 -23.76 15.90
C VAL A 40 14.96 -24.10 16.56
N ALA A 41 14.99 -23.87 17.88
CA ALA A 41 15.57 -24.82 18.83
C ALA A 41 14.62 -24.90 20.06
N GLY A 42 13.68 -25.84 20.00
CA GLY A 42 12.92 -26.36 21.12
C GLY A 42 13.57 -27.65 21.63
N ALA A 43 13.51 -27.84 22.94
CA ALA A 43 14.05 -28.98 23.67
C ALA A 43 13.51 -30.34 23.19
N SER A 44 14.36 -31.38 23.24
CA SER A 44 14.06 -32.76 23.72
C SER A 44 15.17 -33.71 23.28
N GLY A 45 16.05 -34.11 24.21
CA GLY A 45 17.00 -35.21 24.00
C GLY A 45 16.35 -36.53 24.39
N GLY A 46 16.00 -37.34 23.39
CA GLY A 46 15.60 -38.74 23.54
C GLY A 46 16.35 -39.59 22.52
N VAL A 47 17.24 -40.44 23.01
CA VAL A 47 18.04 -41.39 22.24
C VAL A 47 17.16 -42.57 21.83
N LEU A 48 17.12 -42.95 20.54
CA LEU A 48 17.11 -44.36 20.15
C LEU A 48 17.51 -44.56 18.67
N LEU A 49 18.52 -45.40 18.46
CA LEU A 49 18.95 -45.94 17.17
C LEU A 49 17.90 -46.91 16.62
N SER A 50 17.78 -47.00 15.28
CA SER A 50 17.78 -48.29 14.56
C SER A 50 17.97 -48.11 13.05
N ARG A 51 18.47 -49.19 12.44
CA ARG A 51 19.27 -49.27 11.20
C ARG A 51 18.46 -49.37 9.91
N LEU A 52 19.18 -49.08 8.82
CA LEU A 52 18.85 -49.22 7.40
C LEU A 52 18.38 -50.63 6.99
N SER A 53 17.62 -50.70 5.89
CA SER A 53 17.87 -51.68 4.81
C SER A 53 17.27 -51.20 3.49
N THR A 54 18.08 -51.31 2.45
CA THR A 54 17.83 -51.04 1.04
C THR A 54 17.14 -52.24 0.38
N THR A 55 16.37 -52.00 -0.69
CA THR A 55 16.43 -52.88 -1.87
C THR A 55 15.97 -52.15 -3.12
N ASP A 56 16.80 -52.30 -4.13
CA ASP A 56 16.74 -51.79 -5.49
C ASP A 56 15.96 -52.77 -6.38
N ARG A 57 15.21 -52.28 -7.37
CA ARG A 57 14.88 -53.08 -8.56
C ARG A 57 14.58 -52.20 -9.77
N THR A 58 15.26 -52.57 -10.84
CA THR A 58 15.54 -51.89 -12.10
C THR A 58 14.49 -52.11 -13.21
N VAL A 59 14.29 -51.05 -14.01
CA VAL A 59 14.32 -50.95 -15.50
C VAL A 59 13.35 -51.78 -16.37
N ALA A 60 12.56 -51.11 -17.23
CA ALA A 60 12.67 -51.17 -18.70
C ALA A 60 11.61 -50.32 -19.43
N ALA A 61 12.03 -49.73 -20.55
CA ALA A 61 11.29 -48.83 -21.43
C ALA A 61 10.76 -49.54 -22.70
N VAL A 62 9.90 -48.85 -23.47
CA VAL A 62 9.93 -48.58 -24.94
C VAL A 62 8.53 -48.56 -25.60
N ASP A 63 8.28 -47.43 -26.28
CA ASP A 63 7.30 -46.94 -27.30
C ASP A 63 6.92 -47.87 -28.49
N PRO A 64 6.15 -47.44 -29.54
CA PRO A 64 5.01 -46.49 -29.69
C PRO A 64 3.87 -46.95 -30.67
N ALA A 65 2.80 -46.13 -30.78
CA ALA A 65 1.87 -45.85 -31.90
C ALA A 65 1.10 -47.01 -32.60
N VAL A 66 -0.20 -46.89 -32.95
CA VAL A 66 -0.71 -46.12 -34.11
C VAL A 66 -2.27 -46.20 -34.21
N HIS A 67 -2.89 -45.12 -34.71
CA HIS A 67 -4.20 -44.91 -35.38
C HIS A 67 -5.40 -44.28 -34.64
N ASP A 68 -5.72 -43.05 -35.09
CA ASP A 68 -7.00 -42.35 -35.01
C ASP A 68 -8.11 -43.04 -35.84
N PRO A 69 -9.39 -42.71 -35.56
CA PRO A 69 -10.11 -41.91 -36.55
C PRO A 69 -10.97 -40.75 -35.97
N VAL A 70 -11.29 -39.85 -36.90
CA VAL A 70 -11.96 -38.54 -36.80
C VAL A 70 -13.47 -38.63 -36.53
N ALA A 71 -14.00 -37.79 -35.63
CA ALA A 71 -15.34 -37.14 -35.63
C ALA A 71 -15.56 -36.46 -34.24
N ALA A 72 -16.19 -35.31 -34.01
CA ALA A 72 -16.96 -34.35 -34.79
C ALA A 72 -16.86 -32.98 -34.10
N VAL A 73 -16.97 -31.89 -34.87
CA VAL A 73 -17.01 -30.51 -34.35
C VAL A 73 -18.36 -30.27 -33.66
N ALA A 74 -18.32 -30.01 -32.35
CA ALA A 74 -19.49 -29.58 -31.59
C ALA A 74 -19.80 -28.09 -31.86
N ALA A 75 -21.07 -27.81 -32.10
CA ALA A 75 -21.62 -26.46 -32.30
C ALA A 75 -21.48 -25.58 -31.05
N PRO A 76 -21.42 -24.23 -31.19
CA PRO A 76 -21.29 -23.34 -30.05
C PRO A 76 -22.61 -23.27 -29.25
N ALA A 77 -22.51 -23.37 -27.93
CA ALA A 77 -23.60 -23.13 -27.00
C ALA A 77 -24.04 -21.65 -27.03
N PRO A 78 -25.33 -21.34 -26.82
CA PRO A 78 -25.81 -19.96 -26.86
C PRO A 78 -25.24 -19.15 -25.70
N ALA A 79 -24.89 -17.90 -25.99
CA ALA A 79 -24.38 -16.94 -25.03
C ALA A 79 -25.33 -16.79 -23.83
N SER A 80 -24.80 -16.99 -22.63
CA SER A 80 -25.49 -16.66 -21.39
C SER A 80 -25.70 -15.15 -21.33
N THR A 81 -26.95 -14.72 -21.37
CA THR A 81 -27.35 -13.34 -21.13
C THR A 81 -27.02 -12.97 -19.70
N SER A 82 -25.99 -12.14 -19.50
CA SER A 82 -25.68 -11.52 -18.21
C SER A 82 -26.84 -10.60 -17.81
N THR A 83 -27.52 -10.95 -16.72
CA THR A 83 -28.49 -10.09 -16.05
C THR A 83 -27.81 -8.76 -15.64
N PRO A 84 -28.49 -7.60 -15.76
CA PRO A 84 -27.93 -6.33 -15.29
C PRO A 84 -27.64 -6.44 -13.78
N SER A 85 -26.39 -6.21 -13.41
CA SER A 85 -25.97 -6.09 -12.00
C SER A 85 -26.82 -5.01 -11.34
N ALA A 86 -27.63 -5.39 -10.35
CA ALA A 86 -28.36 -4.43 -9.53
C ALA A 86 -27.37 -3.39 -8.99
N ALA A 87 -27.75 -2.11 -9.06
CA ALA A 87 -26.97 -1.04 -8.47
C ALA A 87 -26.71 -1.36 -6.98
N PRO A 88 -25.48 -1.14 -6.48
CA PRO A 88 -25.18 -1.42 -5.08
C PRO A 88 -26.14 -0.63 -4.16
N PRO A 89 -26.55 -1.21 -3.02
CA PRO A 89 -27.47 -0.56 -2.11
C PRO A 89 -26.88 0.76 -1.61
N VAL A 90 -27.68 1.83 -1.70
CA VAL A 90 -27.31 3.16 -1.19
C VAL A 90 -27.08 3.06 0.32
N VAL A 91 -25.86 3.35 0.77
CA VAL A 91 -25.52 3.36 2.19
C VAL A 91 -26.01 4.67 2.82
N PRO A 92 -26.92 4.65 3.82
CA PRO A 92 -27.37 5.87 4.47
C PRO A 92 -26.24 6.60 5.22
N GLY A 93 -26.12 7.90 4.98
CA GLY A 93 -25.19 8.79 5.70
C GLY A 93 -24.66 9.94 4.84
N PRO A 94 -23.55 10.56 5.23
CA PRO A 94 -22.89 11.62 4.47
C PRO A 94 -22.57 11.25 3.01
N SER A 95 -22.54 12.25 2.14
CA SER A 95 -22.30 12.06 0.70
C SER A 95 -20.91 11.47 0.40
N THR A 96 -20.81 10.67 -0.65
CA THR A 96 -19.52 10.16 -1.16
C THR A 96 -18.91 11.03 -2.25
N THR A 97 -19.60 12.07 -2.70
CA THR A 97 -19.19 12.93 -3.83
C THR A 97 -19.01 14.41 -3.45
N GLU A 98 -19.74 14.90 -2.45
CA GLU A 98 -19.61 16.29 -2.00
C GLU A 98 -18.25 16.52 -1.37
N ALA A 99 -17.46 17.47 -1.88
CA ALA A 99 -16.06 17.66 -1.48
C ALA A 99 -15.84 17.91 0.02
N GLY A 100 -16.79 18.54 0.70
CA GLY A 100 -16.75 18.78 2.15
C GLY A 100 -17.30 17.65 3.02
N SER A 101 -17.77 16.57 2.41
CA SER A 101 -18.34 15.45 3.16
C SER A 101 -17.25 14.64 3.86
N PRO A 102 -17.48 14.19 5.11
CA PRO A 102 -16.56 13.26 5.78
C PRO A 102 -16.36 11.95 5.01
N TRP A 103 -17.33 11.55 4.17
CA TRP A 103 -17.32 10.29 3.42
C TRP A 103 -16.96 10.47 1.94
N VAL A 104 -16.53 11.66 1.52
CA VAL A 104 -16.11 11.88 0.14
C VAL A 104 -15.04 10.86 -0.28
N VAL A 105 -15.27 10.17 -1.39
CA VAL A 105 -14.30 9.23 -1.95
C VAL A 105 -13.58 9.93 -3.08
N VAL A 106 -12.29 10.21 -2.86
CA VAL A 106 -11.40 10.79 -3.86
C VAL A 106 -10.39 9.71 -4.23
N ASN A 107 -10.33 9.36 -5.51
CA ASN A 107 -9.38 8.39 -6.07
C ASN A 107 -9.26 8.65 -7.59
N LYS A 108 -8.49 7.85 -8.33
CA LYS A 108 -8.24 8.06 -9.78
C LYS A 108 -9.51 8.11 -10.66
N GLN A 109 -10.62 7.55 -10.20
CA GLN A 109 -11.91 7.55 -10.90
C GLN A 109 -12.83 8.69 -10.44
N HIS A 110 -12.55 9.31 -9.28
CA HIS A 110 -13.41 10.32 -8.64
C HIS A 110 -12.57 11.51 -8.21
N ALA A 111 -12.60 12.57 -9.02
CA ALA A 111 -12.01 13.86 -8.66
C ALA A 111 -12.89 14.62 -7.66
N LEU A 112 -12.29 15.56 -6.93
CA LEU A 112 -13.05 16.53 -6.16
C LEU A 112 -13.86 17.46 -7.06
N ASP A 113 -15.07 17.78 -6.62
CA ASP A 113 -15.93 18.80 -7.21
C ASP A 113 -16.33 19.82 -6.12
N PRO A 114 -15.89 21.08 -6.20
CA PRO A 114 -15.02 21.65 -7.23
C PRO A 114 -13.58 21.13 -7.16
N LEU A 115 -12.88 21.09 -8.30
CA LEU A 115 -11.50 20.60 -8.42
C LEU A 115 -10.51 21.31 -7.48
N GLU A 116 -10.75 22.57 -7.17
CA GLU A 116 -9.92 23.40 -6.29
C GLU A 116 -10.48 23.52 -4.87
N TYR A 117 -11.39 22.62 -4.47
CA TYR A 117 -11.95 22.60 -3.12
C TYR A 117 -10.87 22.74 -2.05
N ALA A 118 -11.17 23.58 -1.04
CA ALA A 118 -10.37 23.75 0.16
C ALA A 118 -11.31 23.80 1.38
N PRO A 119 -11.04 23.00 2.44
CA PRO A 119 -11.86 23.02 3.66
C PRO A 119 -11.49 24.22 4.55
N ALA A 120 -12.29 24.45 5.60
CA ALA A 120 -11.83 25.23 6.74
C ALA A 120 -10.66 24.49 7.42
N LEU A 121 -9.58 25.22 7.74
CA LEU A 121 -8.34 24.62 8.24
C LEU A 121 -8.08 24.91 9.72
N ALA A 122 -7.41 23.97 10.37
CA ALA A 122 -6.79 24.13 11.68
C ALA A 122 -5.37 23.57 11.65
N VAL A 123 -4.53 23.98 12.61
CA VAL A 123 -3.18 23.44 12.76
C VAL A 123 -3.13 22.41 13.89
N VAL A 124 -2.64 21.21 13.57
CA VAL A 124 -2.38 20.11 14.52
C VAL A 124 -1.03 19.50 14.18
N GLY A 125 -0.17 19.25 15.18
CA GLY A 125 1.17 18.69 14.95
C GLY A 125 2.04 19.49 13.97
N GLY A 126 1.84 20.81 13.89
CA GLY A 126 2.56 21.69 12.96
C GLY A 126 2.18 21.51 11.49
N LYS A 127 1.00 20.95 11.20
CA LYS A 127 0.45 20.79 9.85
C LYS A 127 -0.99 21.29 9.80
N GLU A 128 -1.37 21.88 8.68
CA GLU A 128 -2.76 22.21 8.40
C GLU A 128 -3.54 20.93 8.14
N VAL A 129 -4.78 20.88 8.65
CA VAL A 129 -5.74 19.77 8.48
C VAL A 129 -7.15 20.38 8.42
N ALA A 130 -8.14 19.60 7.97
CA ALA A 130 -9.53 20.06 8.06
C ALA A 130 -9.89 20.32 9.52
N ALA A 131 -10.51 21.47 9.80
CA ALA A 131 -10.87 21.88 11.16
C ALA A 131 -11.79 20.86 11.85
N SER A 132 -12.63 20.16 11.07
CA SER A 132 -13.54 19.10 11.53
C SER A 132 -12.84 17.92 12.19
N ILE A 133 -11.58 17.60 11.81
CA ILE A 133 -10.85 16.45 12.36
C ILE A 133 -9.84 16.83 13.45
N ALA A 134 -9.71 18.12 13.75
CA ALA A 134 -8.65 18.61 14.63
C ALA A 134 -8.80 18.10 16.07
N GLY A 135 -10.03 17.85 16.54
CA GLY A 135 -10.30 17.24 17.85
C GLY A 135 -9.81 15.79 17.91
N ASP A 136 -10.30 14.96 16.98
CA ASP A 136 -9.98 13.54 16.91
C ASP A 136 -8.48 13.29 16.67
N LEU A 137 -7.85 14.11 15.82
CA LEU A 137 -6.41 14.00 15.56
C LEU A 137 -5.58 14.33 16.81
N ARG A 138 -5.97 15.36 17.59
CA ARG A 138 -5.28 15.66 18.86
C ARG A 138 -5.46 14.52 19.86
N ALA A 139 -6.68 13.98 19.99
CA ALA A 139 -6.96 12.85 20.86
C ALA A 139 -6.13 11.61 20.49
N LEU A 140 -5.98 11.32 19.18
CA LEU A 140 -5.12 10.24 18.69
C LEU A 140 -3.65 10.46 19.09
N LEU A 141 -3.12 11.66 18.86
CA LEU A 141 -1.73 11.99 19.19
C LEU A 141 -1.48 11.95 20.71
N ASP A 142 -2.45 12.39 21.52
CA ASP A 142 -2.39 12.33 22.98
C ASP A 142 -2.41 10.89 23.50
N ALA A 143 -3.30 10.05 22.96
CA ALA A 143 -3.38 8.64 23.32
C ALA A 143 -2.09 7.89 22.95
N ALA A 144 -1.53 8.15 21.76
CA ALA A 144 -0.25 7.56 21.36
C ALA A 144 0.86 7.94 22.34
N ARG A 145 0.94 9.23 22.72
CA ARG A 145 1.92 9.71 23.70
C ARG A 145 1.74 9.06 25.07
N ALA A 146 0.51 8.90 25.53
CA ALA A 146 0.20 8.22 26.78
C ALA A 146 0.67 6.75 26.77
N ASP A 147 0.63 6.09 25.62
CA ASP A 147 1.15 4.72 25.42
C ASP A 147 2.67 4.67 25.13
N GLY A 148 3.37 5.79 25.29
CA GLY A 148 4.81 5.90 25.03
C GLY A 148 5.19 5.80 23.55
N VAL A 149 4.26 6.16 22.64
CA VAL A 149 4.45 6.20 21.19
C VAL A 149 4.44 7.65 20.71
N SER A 150 5.55 8.11 20.13
CA SER A 150 5.65 9.47 19.61
C SER A 150 5.33 9.52 18.12
N LEU A 151 4.10 9.86 17.78
CA LEU A 151 3.69 10.12 16.39
C LEU A 151 4.07 11.53 15.96
N SER A 152 4.51 11.67 14.70
CA SER A 152 4.65 12.95 14.02
C SER A 152 3.73 13.02 12.80
N ILE A 153 3.48 14.24 12.30
CA ILE A 153 2.74 14.44 11.05
C ILE A 153 3.68 14.95 9.98
N THR A 154 3.89 14.14 8.95
CA THR A 154 4.74 14.48 7.81
C THR A 154 3.98 15.33 6.79
N SER A 155 2.72 15.00 6.52
CA SER A 155 1.82 15.75 5.63
C SER A 155 0.40 15.77 6.17
N GLY A 156 -0.31 16.89 5.95
CA GLY A 156 -1.74 17.05 6.22
C GLY A 156 -2.43 17.59 4.97
N TYR A 157 -3.17 18.69 5.11
CA TYR A 157 -3.79 19.39 3.98
C TYR A 157 -2.77 19.78 2.91
N ARG A 158 -3.18 19.60 1.65
CA ARG A 158 -2.41 19.98 0.47
C ARG A 158 -3.36 20.54 -0.59
N SER A 159 -3.23 21.83 -0.86
CA SER A 159 -4.03 22.50 -1.89
C SER A 159 -3.82 21.89 -3.28
N TYR A 160 -4.79 22.11 -4.17
CA TYR A 160 -4.71 21.72 -5.58
C TYR A 160 -3.39 22.18 -6.24
N ALA A 161 -3.04 23.46 -6.10
CA ALA A 161 -1.82 24.03 -6.65
C ALA A 161 -0.54 23.37 -6.09
N ARG A 162 -0.53 23.03 -4.80
CA ARG A 162 0.60 22.31 -4.20
C ARG A 162 0.67 20.87 -4.71
N GLN A 163 -0.46 20.18 -4.86
CA GLN A 163 -0.50 18.84 -5.44
C GLN A 163 0.00 18.84 -6.88
N LYS A 164 -0.30 19.89 -7.67
CA LYS A 164 0.26 20.06 -9.01
C LYS A 164 1.78 20.08 -8.99
N SER A 165 2.37 20.91 -8.14
CA SER A 165 3.83 20.97 -8.00
C SER A 165 4.45 19.63 -7.56
N VAL A 166 3.79 18.90 -6.66
CA VAL A 166 4.23 17.56 -6.20
C VAL A 166 4.17 16.54 -7.34
N HIS A 167 3.04 16.49 -8.05
CA HIS A 167 2.84 15.58 -9.17
C HIS A 167 3.84 15.85 -10.30
N ASP A 168 3.96 17.10 -10.76
CA ASP A 168 4.90 17.49 -11.81
C ASP A 168 6.34 17.13 -11.43
N SER A 169 6.70 17.28 -10.15
CA SER A 169 8.02 16.90 -9.64
C SER A 169 8.23 15.39 -9.62
N SER A 170 7.20 14.61 -9.30
CA SER A 170 7.26 13.14 -9.34
C SER A 170 7.43 12.64 -10.77
N VAL A 171 6.66 13.19 -11.73
CA VAL A 171 6.76 12.85 -13.16
C VAL A 171 8.16 13.13 -13.69
N ARG A 172 8.75 14.29 -13.36
CA ARG A 172 10.12 14.62 -13.79
C ARG A 172 11.18 13.65 -13.25
N ARG A 173 10.98 13.06 -12.07
CA ARG A 173 11.96 12.15 -11.45
C ARG A 173 11.77 10.69 -11.86
N ASN A 174 10.52 10.26 -11.98
CA ASN A 174 10.17 8.84 -12.01
C ASN A 174 9.49 8.40 -13.33
N GLY A 175 9.16 9.34 -14.21
CA GLY A 175 8.27 9.10 -15.36
C GLY A 175 6.80 9.10 -14.97
N LEU A 176 5.91 9.23 -15.95
CA LEU A 176 4.46 9.40 -15.73
C LEU A 176 3.83 8.21 -15.01
N GLU A 177 4.07 6.99 -15.52
CA GLU A 177 3.46 5.76 -15.00
C GLU A 177 3.80 5.54 -13.52
N THR A 178 5.10 5.56 -13.18
CA THR A 178 5.56 5.43 -11.79
C THR A 178 5.00 6.57 -10.93
N ALA A 179 5.03 7.81 -11.42
CA ALA A 179 4.52 8.95 -10.67
C ALA A 179 3.04 8.82 -10.34
N GLU A 180 2.23 8.28 -11.26
CA GLU A 180 0.79 8.08 -11.07
C GLU A 180 0.45 6.87 -10.19
N SER A 181 1.36 5.91 -10.01
CA SER A 181 1.19 4.83 -9.01
C SER A 181 1.42 5.31 -7.57
N LEU A 182 2.29 6.31 -7.38
CA LEU A 182 2.73 6.82 -6.07
C LEU A 182 2.10 8.17 -5.69
N SER A 183 1.58 8.93 -6.65
CA SER A 183 1.11 10.29 -6.42
C SER A 183 -0.11 10.60 -7.28
N ALA A 184 -1.16 11.09 -6.62
CA ALA A 184 -2.37 11.52 -7.29
C ALA A 184 -2.16 12.70 -8.24
N ARG A 185 -2.98 12.80 -9.29
CA ARG A 185 -3.15 14.03 -10.05
C ARG A 185 -3.78 15.12 -9.16
N PRO A 186 -3.58 16.41 -9.48
CA PRO A 186 -4.27 17.51 -8.78
C PRO A 186 -5.79 17.33 -8.86
N GLY A 187 -6.51 17.51 -7.75
CA GLY A 187 -7.96 17.24 -7.67
C GLY A 187 -8.31 15.78 -7.36
N TYR A 188 -7.35 14.86 -7.45
CA TYR A 188 -7.53 13.43 -7.16
C TYR A 188 -6.83 12.99 -5.85
N SER A 189 -6.28 13.94 -5.08
CA SER A 189 -5.58 13.65 -3.82
C SER A 189 -6.50 13.84 -2.61
N GLU A 190 -6.58 12.83 -1.75
CA GLU A 190 -7.31 12.97 -0.48
C GLU A 190 -6.72 14.04 0.44
N HIS A 191 -5.42 14.38 0.35
CA HIS A 191 -4.84 15.47 1.15
C HIS A 191 -5.52 16.82 0.89
N GLN A 192 -6.15 17.00 -0.28
CA GLN A 192 -6.88 18.22 -0.58
C GLN A 192 -8.17 18.34 0.23
N THR A 193 -8.75 17.24 0.71
CA THR A 193 -9.90 17.27 1.65
C THR A 193 -9.50 17.75 3.04
N GLY A 194 -8.20 17.73 3.38
CA GLY A 194 -7.72 17.93 4.74
C GLY A 194 -8.04 16.79 5.71
N LEU A 195 -8.65 15.69 5.24
CA LEU A 195 -9.00 14.51 6.03
C LEU A 195 -7.91 13.42 6.02
N ALA A 196 -6.92 13.54 5.13
CA ALA A 196 -5.80 12.61 5.02
C ALA A 196 -4.54 13.12 5.74
N ILE A 197 -3.91 12.21 6.49
CA ILE A 197 -2.74 12.45 7.32
C ILE A 197 -1.68 11.43 6.97
N ASP A 198 -0.47 11.91 6.66
CA ASP A 198 0.72 11.07 6.60
C ASP A 198 1.40 11.09 7.97
N PHE A 199 1.33 9.98 8.68
CA PHE A 199 2.00 9.81 9.96
C PHE A 199 3.46 9.41 9.78
N GLY A 200 4.29 9.93 10.67
CA GLY A 200 5.68 9.54 10.87
C GLY A 200 5.95 9.22 12.33
N GLY A 201 7.23 9.04 12.64
CA GLY A 201 7.69 8.71 13.98
C GLY A 201 9.19 8.89 14.13
N SER A 202 9.66 8.72 15.36
CA SER A 202 11.08 8.83 15.70
C SER A 202 11.77 7.48 15.83
N SER A 203 11.04 6.36 15.89
CA SER A 203 11.65 5.04 16.07
C SER A 203 12.50 4.59 14.88
N ALA A 204 12.17 5.06 13.68
CA ALA A 204 12.93 4.81 12.46
C ALA A 204 12.90 6.06 11.53
N PRO A 205 13.76 7.06 11.79
CA PRO A 205 13.72 8.34 11.04
C PRO A 205 13.88 8.19 9.53
N GLY A 206 14.60 7.16 9.07
CA GLY A 206 14.78 6.84 7.64
C GLY A 206 13.60 6.12 6.98
N CYS A 207 12.50 5.89 7.70
CA CYS A 207 11.32 5.19 7.19
C CYS A 207 10.11 6.12 7.00
N GLN A 208 10.27 7.44 7.07
CA GLN A 208 9.15 8.36 6.82
C GLN A 208 8.71 8.29 5.36
N LEU A 209 7.40 8.12 5.12
CA LEU A 209 6.82 7.95 3.78
C LEU A 209 7.44 6.78 2.98
N GLU A 210 7.88 5.74 3.70
CA GLU A 210 8.49 4.55 3.12
C GLU A 210 7.80 3.29 3.64
N ASN A 211 7.82 2.21 2.86
CA ASN A 211 7.15 0.96 3.24
C ASN A 211 7.67 0.37 4.56
N CYS A 212 8.93 0.65 4.92
CA CYS A 212 9.47 0.22 6.20
C CYS A 212 8.80 0.88 7.42
N PHE A 213 8.05 1.98 7.25
CA PHE A 213 7.19 2.56 8.29
C PHE A 213 6.22 1.53 8.86
N GLY A 214 5.69 0.62 8.02
CA GLY A 214 4.72 -0.41 8.42
C GLY A 214 5.19 -1.34 9.55
N ARG A 215 6.50 -1.41 9.77
CA ARG A 215 7.13 -2.25 10.81
C ARG A 215 7.54 -1.47 12.06
N THR A 216 7.31 -0.16 12.08
CA THR A 216 7.64 0.70 13.22
C THR A 216 6.64 0.54 14.37
N ARG A 217 7.05 0.90 15.58
CA ARG A 217 6.15 0.90 16.75
C ARG A 217 4.96 1.83 16.54
N GLU A 218 5.17 2.96 15.85
CA GLU A 218 4.18 3.94 15.48
C GLU A 218 3.11 3.34 14.57
N SER A 219 3.51 2.66 13.48
CA SER A 219 2.55 2.00 12.59
C SER A 219 1.81 0.84 13.25
N VAL A 220 2.49 0.06 14.09
CA VAL A 220 1.84 -1.01 14.89
C VAL A 220 0.77 -0.40 15.81
N TRP A 221 1.09 0.71 16.49
CA TRP A 221 0.13 1.38 17.37
C TRP A 221 -1.06 1.95 16.59
N LEU A 222 -0.82 2.58 15.43
CA LEU A 222 -1.87 3.12 14.58
C LEU A 222 -2.83 2.03 14.11
N ARG A 223 -2.32 0.89 13.63
CA ARG A 223 -3.17 -0.26 13.21
C ARG A 223 -4.05 -0.81 14.33
N ALA A 224 -3.60 -0.73 15.58
CA ALA A 224 -4.37 -1.18 16.73
C ALA A 224 -5.37 -0.13 17.25
N ASN A 225 -5.08 1.17 17.10
CA ASN A 225 -5.77 2.22 17.87
C ASN A 225 -6.42 3.32 17.03
N ALA A 226 -5.90 3.63 15.85
CA ALA A 226 -6.31 4.83 15.09
C ALA A 226 -7.80 4.82 14.72
N GLY A 227 -8.39 3.64 14.54
CA GLY A 227 -9.82 3.49 14.26
C GLY A 227 -10.73 4.00 15.38
N ARG A 228 -10.27 3.98 16.65
CA ARG A 228 -11.02 4.55 17.80
C ARG A 228 -11.20 6.07 17.68
N PHE A 229 -10.41 6.71 16.84
CA PHE A 229 -10.42 8.15 16.56
C PHE A 229 -10.90 8.44 15.13
N GLY A 230 -11.49 7.46 14.44
CA GLY A 230 -12.06 7.63 13.10
C GLY A 230 -11.07 7.56 11.94
N PHE A 231 -9.83 7.12 12.15
CA PHE A 231 -8.82 7.03 11.10
C PHE A 231 -8.71 5.61 10.50
N LEU A 232 -8.84 5.52 9.18
CA LEU A 232 -8.65 4.34 8.34
C LEU A 232 -7.25 4.34 7.73
N GLN A 233 -6.55 3.19 7.71
CA GLN A 233 -5.39 3.03 6.84
C GLN A 233 -5.87 2.92 5.38
N ARG A 234 -5.66 3.97 4.57
CA ARG A 234 -6.38 4.13 3.30
C ARG A 234 -5.98 3.16 2.20
N TYR A 235 -4.67 2.86 2.13
CA TYR A 235 -4.05 2.04 1.09
C TYR A 235 -3.37 0.82 1.73
N PRO A 236 -4.14 -0.21 2.12
CA PRO A 236 -3.61 -1.43 2.71
C PRO A 236 -2.96 -2.34 1.66
N GLU A 237 -2.13 -3.28 2.14
CA GLU A 237 -1.49 -4.29 1.30
C GLU A 237 -2.52 -5.16 0.56
N GLY A 238 -2.23 -5.51 -0.70
CA GLY A 238 -3.09 -6.35 -1.54
C GLY A 238 -4.34 -5.67 -2.10
N LYS A 239 -4.52 -4.35 -1.91
CA LYS A 239 -5.70 -3.60 -2.39
C LYS A 239 -5.43 -2.62 -3.53
N THR A 240 -4.23 -2.62 -4.11
CA THR A 240 -3.84 -1.72 -5.21
C THR A 240 -4.76 -1.80 -6.43
N GLY A 241 -5.25 -3.00 -6.79
CA GLY A 241 -6.22 -3.15 -7.88
C GLY A 241 -7.58 -2.49 -7.62
N ILE A 242 -7.88 -2.19 -6.36
CA ILE A 242 -9.14 -1.56 -5.92
C ILE A 242 -8.92 -0.06 -5.67
N THR A 243 -7.91 0.31 -4.90
CA THR A 243 -7.66 1.72 -4.52
C THR A 243 -6.94 2.51 -5.60
N GLY A 244 -6.17 1.82 -6.46
CA GLY A 244 -5.33 2.43 -7.49
C GLY A 244 -3.93 2.86 -7.02
N TYR A 245 -3.59 2.66 -5.75
CA TYR A 245 -2.31 3.08 -5.15
C TYR A 245 -1.57 1.88 -4.55
N ASP A 246 -0.24 1.95 -4.56
CA ASP A 246 0.62 1.01 -3.84
C ASP A 246 0.33 1.06 -2.32
N PRO A 247 0.74 0.05 -1.54
CA PRO A 247 0.51 0.05 -0.10
C PRO A 247 1.24 1.21 0.59
N GLU A 248 0.51 2.02 1.36
CA GLU A 248 1.05 3.18 2.07
C GLU A 248 0.77 3.06 3.57
N PRO A 249 1.65 2.43 4.36
CA PRO A 249 1.43 2.27 5.80
C PRO A 249 1.39 3.58 6.60
N TRP A 250 1.85 4.68 6.01
CA TRP A 250 1.87 6.02 6.61
C TRP A 250 0.61 6.84 6.31
N HIS A 251 -0.19 6.51 5.29
CA HIS A 251 -1.33 7.33 4.84
C HIS A 251 -2.63 6.88 5.50
N TRP A 252 -3.21 7.78 6.29
CA TRP A 252 -4.41 7.53 7.07
C TRP A 252 -5.50 8.55 6.75
N ARG A 253 -6.71 8.07 6.50
CA ARG A 253 -7.88 8.86 6.11
C ARG A 253 -8.89 8.88 7.24
N TRP A 254 -9.26 10.07 7.72
CA TRP A 254 -10.35 10.21 8.67
C TRP A 254 -11.71 10.05 7.97
N VAL A 255 -12.57 9.21 8.55
CA VAL A 255 -13.94 8.92 8.07
C VAL A 255 -14.99 8.86 9.18
N GLY A 256 -14.55 9.07 10.44
CA GLY A 256 -15.37 8.91 11.63
C GLY A 256 -15.50 7.46 12.09
N THR A 257 -15.82 7.28 13.37
CA THR A 257 -15.89 5.96 14.03
C THR A 257 -17.09 5.12 13.56
N ASP A 258 -18.21 5.77 13.22
CA ASP A 258 -19.41 5.10 12.70
C ASP A 258 -19.13 4.37 11.38
N LEU A 259 -18.46 5.02 10.43
CA LEU A 259 -18.13 4.36 9.16
C LEU A 259 -17.20 3.16 9.38
N LEU A 260 -16.20 3.32 10.25
CA LEU A 260 -15.26 2.23 10.57
C LEU A 260 -15.95 1.02 11.21
N ALA A 261 -16.93 1.26 12.09
CA ALA A 261 -17.72 0.18 12.67
C ALA A 261 -18.49 -0.60 11.58
N ARG A 262 -19.15 0.12 10.66
CA ARG A 262 -19.87 -0.50 9.53
C ARG A 262 -18.94 -1.23 8.56
N MET A 263 -17.74 -0.70 8.31
CA MET A 263 -16.73 -1.37 7.49
C MET A 263 -16.26 -2.69 8.14
N ALA A 264 -16.07 -2.68 9.47
CA ALA A 264 -15.69 -3.87 10.23
C ALA A 264 -16.77 -4.95 10.19
N GLU A 265 -18.05 -4.58 10.33
CA GLU A 265 -19.19 -5.50 10.20
C GLU A 265 -19.22 -6.19 8.83
N ARG A 266 -18.91 -5.45 7.77
CA ARG A 266 -18.84 -5.97 6.39
C ARG A 266 -17.52 -6.66 6.05
N ARG A 267 -16.52 -6.62 6.94
CA ARG A 267 -15.17 -7.15 6.74
C ARG A 267 -14.47 -6.60 5.49
N VAL A 268 -14.70 -5.32 5.19
CA VAL A 268 -14.05 -4.61 4.09
C VAL A 268 -13.04 -3.60 4.62
N THR A 269 -11.99 -3.33 3.86
CA THR A 269 -10.87 -2.47 4.31
C THR A 269 -10.68 -1.23 3.46
N THR A 270 -11.43 -1.06 2.36
CA THR A 270 -11.35 0.11 1.50
C THR A 270 -12.71 0.81 1.41
N LEU A 271 -12.68 2.12 1.13
CA LEU A 271 -13.90 2.90 0.92
C LEU A 271 -14.62 2.46 -0.35
N GLU A 272 -13.85 2.11 -1.38
CA GLU A 272 -14.36 1.57 -2.66
C GLU A 272 -15.21 0.32 -2.44
N GLU A 273 -14.69 -0.67 -1.69
CA GLU A 273 -15.43 -1.90 -1.38
C GLU A 273 -16.66 -1.63 -0.53
N PHE A 274 -16.55 -0.72 0.45
CA PHE A 274 -17.65 -0.43 1.35
C PHE A 274 -18.83 0.26 0.66
N PHE A 275 -18.55 1.25 -0.20
CA PHE A 275 -19.57 2.04 -0.89
C PHE A 275 -19.95 1.46 -2.26
N GLY A 276 -19.21 0.48 -2.78
CA GLY A 276 -19.41 -0.03 -4.14
C GLY A 276 -19.07 1.00 -5.22
N ILE A 277 -18.08 1.86 -4.93
CA ILE A 277 -17.64 2.94 -5.80
C ILE A 277 -16.41 2.48 -6.59
N SER A 278 -16.31 2.91 -7.86
CA SER A 278 -15.18 2.55 -8.71
C SER A 278 -13.86 3.10 -8.17
N GLY A 279 -12.81 2.31 -8.31
CA GLY A 279 -11.42 2.74 -8.14
C GLY A 279 -10.56 2.10 -9.22
N GLY A 280 -9.31 1.77 -8.88
CA GLY A 280 -8.38 1.11 -9.79
C GLY A 280 -7.27 2.02 -10.27
N THR A 281 -6.37 1.43 -11.07
CA THR A 281 -5.05 2.02 -11.36
C THR A 281 -5.06 3.07 -12.47
N ALA A 282 -6.11 3.10 -13.30
CA ALA A 282 -6.29 4.07 -14.36
C ALA A 282 -7.09 5.30 -13.88
N TYR A 283 -6.89 6.42 -14.54
CA TYR A 283 -7.76 7.59 -14.40
C TYR A 283 -8.98 7.46 -15.32
N ALA A 284 -10.13 7.98 -14.88
CA ALA A 284 -11.33 8.12 -15.70
C ALA A 284 -11.18 9.22 -16.77
#